data_AF-A0A6A5V0V5-F1
#
_entry.id   AF-A0A6A5V0V5-F1
#
_cell.length_a   1.000
_cell.length_b   1.000
_cell.length_c   1.000
_cell.angle_alpha   90.00
_cell.angle_beta   90.00
_cell.angle_gamma   90.00
#
_symmetry.space_group_name_H-M   'P 1'
#
loop_
_entity.id
_entity.type
_entity.pdbx_description
1 polymer ?
#
loop_
_entity_poly.entity_id
_entity_poly.type
_entity_poly.pdbx_seq_one_letter_code
_entity_poly.pdbx_strand_id
1 'polypeptide(L)'
;RSAAVSYDDSTDENVVSRYLATEILNKPIYPIDDEKRRSVRTSKNVNGYTELVWCVEHSRHVQSTEFLVSSDYRPRYDVVFGKKEPRQPHITSEKVP
;
A
#
# COMPACT_ATOMS: atom_id res chain seq x y z
N ARG A 1 -5.24 -11.03 13.11
CA ARG A 1 -5.91 -9.98 12.31
C ARG A 1 -5.33 -10.06 10.92
N SER A 2 -6.15 -9.96 9.88
CA SER A 2 -5.71 -10.08 8.48
C SER A 2 -6.19 -8.85 7.71
N ALA A 3 -5.42 -8.41 6.72
CA ALA A 3 -5.77 -7.29 5.85
C ALA A 3 -6.07 -7.83 4.44
N ALA A 4 -7.11 -7.30 3.79
CA ALA A 4 -7.39 -7.64 2.41
C ALA A 4 -6.46 -6.86 1.48
N VAL A 5 -5.71 -7.56 0.62
CA VAL A 5 -4.74 -6.93 -0.29
C VAL A 5 -5.15 -7.12 -1.75
N SER A 6 -4.86 -6.13 -2.60
CA SER A 6 -4.96 -6.26 -4.05
C SER A 6 -3.75 -5.63 -4.76
N TYR A 7 -3.63 -5.88 -6.06
CA TYR A 7 -2.61 -5.28 -6.92
C TYR A 7 -3.28 -4.49 -8.05
N ASP A 8 -2.72 -3.34 -8.40
CA ASP A 8 -3.23 -2.42 -9.43
C ASP A 8 -2.05 -1.95 -10.29
N ASP A 9 -1.93 -2.53 -11.48
CA ASP A 9 -0.81 -2.27 -12.41
C ASP A 9 -0.96 -0.96 -13.19
N SER A 10 -2.09 -0.27 -13.04
CA SER A 10 -2.38 0.99 -13.71
C SER A 10 -1.80 2.22 -13.01
N THR A 11 -1.33 2.07 -11.76
CA THR A 11 -0.80 3.13 -10.90
C THR A 11 0.54 2.71 -10.33
N ASP A 12 1.45 3.67 -10.14
CA ASP A 12 2.75 3.40 -9.51
C ASP A 12 2.64 3.36 -7.97
N GLU A 13 1.59 3.97 -7.42
CA GLU A 13 1.43 4.29 -6.02
C GLU A 13 0.76 3.17 -5.22
N ASN A 14 1.26 2.94 -4.01
CA ASN A 14 0.59 2.10 -3.04
C ASN A 14 -0.50 2.89 -2.32
N VAL A 15 -1.62 2.24 -2.04
CA VAL A 15 -2.74 2.83 -1.30
C VAL A 15 -3.11 1.96 -0.11
N VAL A 16 -3.38 2.59 1.03
CA VAL A 16 -3.88 1.94 2.25
C VAL A 16 -5.23 2.53 2.67
N SER A 17 -6.11 1.70 3.21
CA SER A 17 -7.38 2.16 3.79
C SER A 17 -7.13 3.03 5.02
N ARG A 18 -7.99 4.04 5.23
CA ARG A 18 -7.88 4.88 6.44
C ARG A 18 -8.06 4.03 7.70
N TYR A 19 -9.02 3.11 7.69
CA TYR A 19 -9.27 2.22 8.82
C TYR A 19 -8.05 1.39 9.21
N LEU A 20 -7.34 0.79 8.25
CA LEU A 20 -6.12 0.03 8.56
C LEU A 20 -5.05 0.96 9.15
N ALA A 21 -4.83 2.12 8.54
CA ALA A 21 -3.82 3.07 8.99
C ALA A 21 -4.09 3.59 10.41
N THR A 22 -5.32 4.04 10.71
CA THR A 22 -5.62 4.72 11.99
C THR A 22 -6.06 3.76 13.09
N GLU A 23 -7.01 2.87 12.84
CA GLU A 23 -7.62 2.07 13.91
C GLU A 23 -6.82 0.82 14.25
N ILE A 24 -6.14 0.24 13.25
CA ILE A 24 -5.43 -1.02 13.41
C ILE A 24 -3.95 -0.78 13.68
N LEU A 25 -3.32 0.10 12.90
CA LEU A 25 -1.89 0.38 12.98
C LEU A 25 -1.56 1.64 13.81
N ASN A 26 -2.56 2.46 14.13
CA ASN A 26 -2.40 3.72 14.86
C ASN A 26 -1.32 4.63 14.26
N LYS A 27 -1.34 4.76 12.94
CA LYS A 27 -0.41 5.58 12.17
C LYS A 27 -0.99 6.96 11.87
N PRO A 28 -0.18 8.03 11.97
CA PRO A 28 -0.61 9.36 11.56
C PRO A 28 -0.77 9.41 10.03
N ILE A 29 -1.64 10.32 9.60
CA ILE A 29 -1.83 10.65 8.18
C ILE A 29 -1.21 12.03 7.95
N TYR A 30 -0.20 12.08 7.08
CA TYR A 30 0.48 13.31 6.70
C TYR A 30 -0.21 13.94 5.48
N PRO A 31 -0.33 15.28 5.42
CA PRO A 31 -0.93 15.97 4.29
C PRO A 31 -0.04 15.85 3.05
N ILE A 32 -0.66 15.74 1.87
CA ILE A 32 0.04 15.81 0.59
C ILE A 32 0.15 17.29 0.20
N ASP A 33 1.36 17.77 -0.06
CA ASP A 33 1.60 19.10 -0.61
C ASP A 33 1.29 19.18 -2.12
N ASP A 34 1.27 20.39 -2.67
CA ASP A 34 0.91 20.62 -4.07
C ASP A 34 1.94 20.08 -5.08
N GLU A 35 3.20 19.90 -4.68
CA GLU A 35 4.22 19.30 -5.54
C GLU A 35 3.99 17.80 -5.68
N LYS A 36 3.76 17.14 -4.55
CA LYS A 36 3.46 15.72 -4.45
C LYS A 36 2.11 15.37 -5.06
N ARG A 37 1.09 16.23 -4.89
CA ARG A 37 -0.21 16.04 -5.54
C ARG A 37 -0.10 16.02 -7.07
N ARG A 38 0.87 16.75 -7.64
CA ARG A 38 1.15 16.74 -9.09
C ARG A 38 1.92 15.50 -9.55
N SER A 39 2.65 14.84 -8.66
CA SER A 39 3.42 13.62 -8.98
C SER A 39 2.63 12.33 -8.80
N VAL A 40 1.58 12.34 -7.96
CA VAL A 40 0.68 11.22 -7.74
C VAL A 40 -0.17 10.95 -8.98
N ARG A 41 -0.08 9.73 -9.52
CA ARG A 41 -0.79 9.25 -10.71
C ARG A 41 -1.82 8.18 -10.39
N THR A 42 -2.50 8.31 -9.25
CA THR A 42 -3.61 7.43 -8.91
C THR A 42 -4.95 8.06 -9.28
N SER A 43 -5.88 7.26 -9.82
CA SER A 43 -7.28 7.67 -10.03
C SER A 43 -8.10 7.66 -8.74
N LYS A 44 -7.52 7.17 -7.64
CA LYS A 44 -8.18 7.02 -6.35
C LYS A 44 -8.17 8.35 -5.58
N ASN A 45 -9.26 8.65 -4.90
CA ASN A 45 -9.29 9.77 -3.98
C ASN A 45 -8.44 9.44 -2.74
N VAL A 46 -7.53 10.35 -2.39
CA VAL A 46 -6.58 10.19 -1.28
C VAL A 46 -6.61 11.41 -0.36
N ASN A 47 -6.49 11.16 0.94
CA ASN A 47 -6.55 12.18 2.00
C ASN A 47 -5.17 12.61 2.53
N GLY A 48 -4.11 11.91 2.14
CA GLY A 48 -2.80 12.06 2.73
C GLY A 48 -1.91 10.88 2.39
N TYR A 49 -0.80 10.76 3.10
CA TYR A 49 0.07 9.60 3.04
C TYR A 49 0.49 9.16 4.45
N THR A 50 0.99 7.94 4.56
CA THR A 50 1.58 7.41 5.79
C THR A 50 2.72 6.46 5.44
N GLU A 51 3.69 6.32 6.34
CA GLU A 51 4.80 5.38 6.17
C GLU A 51 4.48 4.07 6.91
N LEU A 52 4.51 2.97 6.17
CA LEU A 52 4.30 1.64 6.71
C LEU A 52 5.56 0.81 6.55
N VAL A 53 5.88 0.09 7.61
CA VAL A 53 6.90 -0.95 7.60
C VAL A 53 6.20 -2.29 7.40
N TRP A 54 6.58 -3.02 6.37
CA TRP A 54 5.95 -4.28 6.00
C TRP A 54 7.00 -5.28 5.49
N CYS A 55 6.63 -6.54 5.47
CA CYS A 55 7.44 -7.62 4.91
C CYS A 55 6.51 -8.66 4.30
N VAL A 56 7.01 -9.39 3.31
CA VAL A 56 6.33 -10.58 2.80
C VAL A 56 6.62 -11.71 3.76
N GLU A 57 5.61 -12.52 4.06
CA GLU A 57 5.77 -13.70 4.90
C GLU A 57 6.90 -14.60 4.38
N HIS A 58 7.76 -15.09 5.28
CA HIS A 58 9.00 -15.82 4.98
C HIS A 58 10.12 -15.03 4.28
N SER A 59 9.95 -13.74 4.04
CA SER A 59 11.05 -12.86 3.64
C SER A 59 11.74 -12.25 4.86
N ARG A 60 13.07 -12.22 4.85
CA ARG A 60 13.86 -11.42 5.83
C ARG A 60 13.91 -9.94 5.45
N HIS A 61 13.35 -9.57 4.29
CA HIS A 61 13.41 -8.22 3.79
C HIS A 61 12.23 -7.40 4.33
N VAL A 62 12.55 -6.51 5.25
CA VAL A 62 11.63 -5.51 5.78
C VAL A 62 11.77 -4.25 4.94
N GLN A 63 10.63 -3.75 4.44
CA GLN A 63 10.56 -2.54 3.63
C GLN A 63 9.81 -1.46 4.40
N SER A 64 10.32 -0.23 4.31
CA SER A 64 9.58 0.96 4.73
C SER A 64 9.13 1.67 3.47
N THR A 65 7.83 1.69 3.22
CA THR A 65 7.26 2.31 2.01
C THR A 65 6.21 3.33 2.42
N GLU A 66 6.11 4.38 1.63
CA GLU A 66 5.01 5.32 1.69
C GLU A 66 3.75 4.76 1.03
N PHE A 67 2.63 4.86 1.73
CA PHE A 67 1.31 4.54 1.21
C PHE A 67 0.45 5.81 1.18
N LEU A 68 -0.20 6.05 0.05
CA LEU A 68 -1.29 7.03 0.01
C LEU A 68 -2.46 6.51 0.82
N VAL A 69 -3.08 7.36 1.62
CA VAL A 69 -4.23 6.97 2.45
C VAL A 69 -5.51 7.29 1.70
N SER A 70 -6.33 6.26 1.49
CA SER A 70 -7.61 6.40 0.79
C SER A 70 -8.54 7.41 1.49
N SER A 71 -9.28 8.14 0.66
CA SER A 71 -10.41 8.96 1.12
C SER A 71 -11.56 8.11 1.67
N ASP A 72 -11.70 6.86 1.20
CA ASP A 72 -12.68 5.92 1.73
C ASP A 72 -12.21 5.34 3.06
N TYR A 73 -13.08 5.35 4.07
CA TYR A 73 -12.71 4.89 5.40
C TYR A 73 -12.41 3.38 5.42
N ARG A 74 -13.28 2.58 4.78
CA ARG A 74 -13.20 1.12 4.77
C ARG A 74 -13.57 0.53 3.39
N PRO A 75 -12.73 0.77 2.36
CA PRO A 75 -12.90 0.21 1.03
C PRO A 75 -12.78 -1.33 1.03
N ARG A 76 -13.08 -1.97 -0.11
CA ARG A 76 -13.05 -3.43 -0.28
C ARG A 76 -11.69 -4.05 0.06
N TYR A 77 -10.60 -3.34 -0.23
CA TYR A 77 -9.23 -3.78 0.04
C TYR A 77 -8.58 -2.81 1.01
N ASP A 78 -7.92 -3.35 2.03
CA ASP A 78 -7.20 -2.58 3.02
C ASP A 78 -5.86 -2.05 2.48
N VAL A 79 -5.23 -2.78 1.55
CA VAL A 79 -4.01 -2.36 0.87
C VAL A 79 -4.14 -2.64 -0.62
N VAL A 80 -3.72 -1.69 -1.45
CA VAL A 80 -3.54 -1.88 -2.89
C VAL A 80 -2.11 -1.53 -3.26
N PHE A 81 -1.38 -2.50 -3.79
CA PHE A 81 -0.01 -2.29 -4.25
C PHE A 81 0.00 -1.81 -5.71
N GLY A 82 0.77 -0.75 -5.97
CA GLY A 82 1.04 -0.23 -7.30
C GLY A 82 2.27 -0.86 -7.94
N LYS A 83 2.64 -0.37 -9.11
CA LYS A 83 3.73 -0.91 -9.94
C LYS A 83 5.14 -0.64 -9.40
N LYS A 84 5.37 0.42 -8.60
CA LYS A 84 6.72 0.77 -8.10
C LYS A 84 7.27 -0.19 -7.05
N GLU A 85 6.44 -1.06 -6.48
CA GLU A 85 6.94 -2.13 -5.64
C GLU A 85 7.73 -3.14 -6.48
N PRO A 86 8.91 -3.58 -6.04
CA PRO A 86 9.66 -4.60 -6.75
C PRO A 86 8.74 -5.78 -6.96
N ARG A 87 8.58 -6.16 -8.23
CA ARG A 87 8.00 -7.44 -8.65
C ARG A 87 8.44 -8.48 -7.63
N GLN A 88 7.45 -9.15 -7.05
CA GLN A 88 7.55 -10.32 -6.18
C GLN A 88 8.95 -10.95 -6.16
N PRO A 89 9.56 -11.25 -5.00
CA PRO A 89 10.53 -12.34 -5.00
C PRO A 89 9.76 -13.53 -5.58
N HIS A 90 10.24 -14.03 -6.72
CA HIS A 90 9.65 -15.10 -7.50
C HIS A 90 8.77 -16.04 -6.68
N ILE A 91 7.44 -15.96 -6.84
CA ILE A 91 6.60 -17.12 -6.56
C ILE A 91 6.79 -18.05 -7.75
N THR A 92 7.95 -18.72 -7.81
CA THR A 92 8.05 -19.95 -8.56
C THR A 92 7.14 -20.93 -7.84
N SER A 93 6.05 -21.34 -8.49
CA SER A 93 5.47 -22.64 -8.19
C SER A 93 6.55 -23.68 -8.44
N GLU A 94 7.33 -24.01 -7.41
CA GLU A 94 7.98 -25.31 -7.39
C GLU A 94 6.84 -26.33 -7.36
N LYS A 95 6.59 -26.95 -8.52
CA LYS A 95 6.00 -28.28 -8.54
C LYS A 95 6.96 -29.16 -7.76
N VAL A 96 6.58 -29.50 -6.53
CA VAL A 96 7.23 -30.56 -5.76
C VAL A 96 6.95 -31.87 -6.50
N PRO A 97 7.98 -32.63 -6.93
CA PRO A 97 7.82 -34.01 -7.37
C PRO A 97 7.51 -34.96 -6.20
#